data_AF-A0A7S3AFH8-F1
#
_entry.id   AF-A0A7S3AFH8-F1
#
_cell.length_a   1.000
_cell.length_b   1.000
_cell.length_c   1.000
_cell.angle_alpha   90.00
_cell.angle_beta   90.00
_cell.angle_gamma   90.00
#
_symmetry.space_group_name_H-M   'P 1'
#
loop_
_entity.id
_entity.type
_entity.pdbx_description
1 polymer ?
#
loop_
_entity_poly.entity_id
_entity_poly.type
_entity_poly.pdbx_seq_one_letter_code
_entity_poly.pdbx_strand_id
1 'polypeptide(L)'
;MTTFPKGYPGDYDLPHDLEMRAYSERGWCCTETCWAQLFKPFDMSLDVGLYSRSSKRWVDIKRECAQGVRLLPQLPVALEAVLAEKKFTNGKDDRPLTAQLYRDAFNSQMSQASVLRYNNLG
;
A
#
# COMPACT_ATOMS: atom_id res chain seq x y z
N MET A 1 1.39 -5.80 -22.57
CA MET A 1 1.87 -7.03 -21.92
C MET A 1 3.35 -6.89 -21.70
N THR A 2 3.81 -6.95 -20.46
CA THR A 2 5.23 -7.02 -20.10
C THR A 2 5.73 -8.43 -20.42
N THR A 3 6.62 -8.56 -21.40
CA THR A 3 7.28 -9.83 -21.76
C THR A 3 8.58 -9.98 -20.98
N PHE A 4 8.93 -11.22 -20.63
CA PHE A 4 10.19 -11.49 -19.93
C PHE A 4 11.41 -11.25 -20.84
N PRO A 5 12.58 -10.89 -20.25
CA PRO A 5 13.81 -10.72 -21.00
C PRO A 5 14.27 -11.99 -21.72
N LYS A 6 15.07 -11.82 -22.77
CA LYS A 6 15.65 -12.94 -23.53
C LYS A 6 16.61 -13.74 -22.63
N GLY A 7 16.36 -15.04 -22.45
CA GLY A 7 17.14 -15.91 -21.56
C GLY A 7 16.54 -16.14 -20.18
N TYR A 8 15.36 -15.57 -19.89
CA TYR A 8 14.58 -15.97 -18.71
C TYR A 8 14.11 -17.43 -18.86
N PRO A 9 14.12 -18.24 -17.79
CA PRO A 9 13.60 -19.61 -17.83
C PRO A 9 12.20 -19.62 -18.43
N GLY A 10 11.97 -20.47 -19.44
CA GLY A 10 10.75 -20.48 -20.24
C GLY A 10 9.50 -20.78 -19.40
N ASP A 11 9.68 -21.58 -18.36
CA ASP A 11 8.63 -22.01 -17.45
C ASP A 11 9.14 -21.84 -16.02
N TYR A 12 8.51 -20.94 -15.27
CA TYR A 12 8.38 -21.22 -13.85
C TYR A 12 7.25 -22.25 -13.75
N ASP A 13 7.49 -23.38 -13.08
CA ASP A 13 6.43 -24.23 -12.54
C ASP A 13 5.74 -23.43 -11.41
N LEU A 14 5.08 -22.33 -11.80
CA LEU A 14 4.10 -21.70 -10.95
C LEU A 14 2.93 -22.67 -10.93
N PRO A 15 2.50 -23.14 -9.74
CA PRO A 15 1.28 -23.91 -9.60
C PRO A 15 0.17 -23.33 -10.50
N HIS A 16 -0.51 -24.16 -11.30
CA HIS A 16 -1.53 -23.68 -12.23
C HIS A 16 -2.70 -22.94 -11.53
N ASP A 17 -2.79 -23.05 -10.22
CA ASP A 17 -3.71 -22.36 -9.32
C ASP A 17 -3.14 -21.08 -8.68
N LEU A 18 -1.98 -20.56 -9.14
CA LEU A 18 -1.44 -19.28 -8.68
C LEU A 18 -2.35 -18.15 -9.15
N GLU A 19 -3.37 -17.86 -8.35
CA GLU A 19 -4.34 -16.81 -8.60
C GLU A 19 -3.63 -15.43 -8.55
N MET A 20 -3.20 -14.93 -9.71
CA MET A 20 -2.55 -13.62 -9.85
C MET A 20 -3.58 -12.49 -9.70
N ARG A 21 -4.12 -12.32 -8.49
CA ARG A 21 -5.00 -11.20 -8.14
C ARG A 21 -4.24 -9.88 -8.13
N ALA A 22 -4.97 -8.77 -8.22
CA ALA A 22 -4.38 -7.45 -8.05
C ALA A 22 -3.69 -7.33 -6.68
N TYR A 23 -2.62 -6.54 -6.60
CA TYR A 23 -1.82 -6.40 -5.37
C TYR A 23 -2.70 -6.03 -4.16
N SER A 24 -3.64 -5.11 -4.33
CA SER A 24 -4.57 -4.62 -3.30
C SER A 24 -5.64 -5.64 -2.87
N GLU A 25 -5.79 -6.76 -3.57
CA GLU A 25 -6.72 -7.84 -3.23
C GLU A 25 -6.07 -8.92 -2.35
N ARG A 26 -4.75 -8.91 -2.24
CA ARG A 26 -3.97 -9.86 -1.45
C ARG A 26 -3.80 -9.31 -0.03
N GLY A 27 -4.11 -10.11 0.98
CA GLY A 27 -4.16 -9.68 2.38
C GLY A 27 -2.86 -9.04 2.87
N TRP A 28 -1.73 -9.74 2.70
CA TRP A 28 -0.40 -9.23 3.05
C TRP A 28 -0.06 -7.91 2.34
N CYS A 29 -0.28 -7.86 1.03
CA CYS A 29 0.00 -6.68 0.22
C CYS A 29 -0.88 -5.47 0.60
N CYS A 30 -2.14 -5.72 0.96
CA CYS A 30 -3.04 -4.71 1.51
C CYS A 30 -2.52 -4.18 2.84
N THR A 31 -2.16 -5.07 3.77
CA THR A 31 -1.60 -4.71 5.09
C THR A 31 -0.31 -3.90 4.93
N GLU A 32 0.59 -4.34 4.05
CA GLU A 32 1.84 -3.64 3.75
C GLU A 32 1.58 -2.23 3.21
N THR A 33 0.60 -2.07 2.31
CA THR A 33 0.22 -0.77 1.77
C THR A 33 -0.29 0.16 2.88
N CYS A 34 -1.19 -0.35 3.75
CA CYS A 34 -1.70 0.41 4.90
C CYS A 34 -0.58 0.79 5.88
N TRP A 35 0.38 -0.11 6.09
CA TRP A 35 1.56 0.17 6.90
C TRP A 35 2.43 1.25 6.29
N ALA A 36 2.78 1.12 5.02
CA ALA A 36 3.62 2.09 4.34
C ALA A 36 3.01 3.50 4.42
N GLN A 37 1.69 3.62 4.30
CA GLN A 37 0.98 4.90 4.39
C GLN A 37 0.86 5.45 5.82
N LEU A 38 0.98 4.61 6.84
CA LEU A 38 1.01 5.03 8.25
C LEU A 38 2.28 5.82 8.57
N PHE A 39 3.45 5.36 8.09
CA PHE A 39 4.75 5.96 8.43
C PHE A 39 5.22 7.04 7.45
N LYS A 40 4.83 6.95 6.16
CA LYS A 40 5.36 7.84 5.13
C LYS A 40 4.80 9.26 5.26
N PRO A 41 5.65 10.29 5.17
CA PRO A 41 5.20 11.67 4.98
C PRO A 41 4.32 11.81 3.73
N PHE A 42 3.38 12.74 3.77
CA PHE A 42 2.38 12.92 2.71
C PHE A 42 2.98 13.24 1.33
N ASP A 43 4.18 13.81 1.31
CA ASP A 43 4.88 14.25 0.12
C ASP A 43 5.94 13.25 -0.36
N MET A 44 5.98 12.04 0.20
CA MET A 44 6.89 10.94 -0.17
C MET A 44 6.19 9.79 -0.91
N SER A 45 4.93 9.97 -1.31
CA SER A 45 4.20 9.07 -2.20
C SER A 45 3.81 9.84 -3.46
N LEU A 46 4.27 9.40 -4.62
CA LEU A 46 4.03 10.06 -5.91
C LEU A 46 3.52 9.04 -6.92
N ASP A 47 2.41 9.34 -7.57
CA ASP A 47 1.91 8.62 -8.72
C ASP A 47 2.34 9.36 -10.00
N VAL A 48 3.36 8.82 -10.65
CA VAL A 48 3.93 9.37 -11.90
C VAL A 48 2.92 9.24 -13.06
N GLY A 49 1.91 8.38 -12.95
CA GLY A 49 0.82 8.28 -13.91
C GLY A 49 -0.04 9.54 -13.97
N LEU A 50 -0.08 10.35 -12.90
CA LEU A 50 -0.80 11.62 -12.85
C LEU A 50 -0.03 12.79 -13.49
N TYR A 51 1.22 12.59 -13.88
CA TYR A 51 2.05 13.65 -14.44
C TYR A 51 1.58 14.08 -15.84
N SER A 52 0.97 15.27 -15.96
CA SER A 52 0.50 15.85 -17.23
C SER A 52 1.59 16.27 -18.20
N ARG A 53 2.87 16.27 -17.76
CA ARG A 53 4.02 16.76 -18.53
C ARG A 53 3.99 18.27 -18.83
N SER A 54 3.10 19.00 -18.17
CA SER A 54 2.92 20.45 -18.38
C SER A 54 4.01 21.29 -17.71
N SER A 55 4.52 20.88 -16.54
CA SER A 55 5.59 21.57 -15.83
C SER A 55 6.90 20.78 -15.83
N LYS A 56 8.02 21.48 -15.97
CA LYS A 56 9.38 20.92 -15.82
C LYS A 56 9.98 21.18 -14.44
N ARG A 57 9.29 21.96 -13.59
CA ARG A 57 9.77 22.28 -12.24
C ARG A 57 9.40 21.15 -11.30
N TRP A 58 10.38 20.64 -10.56
CA TRP A 58 10.19 19.53 -9.63
C TRP A 58 9.05 19.76 -8.62
N VAL A 59 8.90 20.97 -8.08
CA VAL A 59 7.84 21.30 -7.12
C VAL A 59 6.45 21.10 -7.70
N ASP A 60 6.23 21.50 -8.97
CA ASP A 60 4.93 21.37 -9.60
C ASP A 60 4.64 19.91 -9.96
N ILE A 61 5.65 19.18 -10.46
CA ILE A 61 5.57 17.74 -10.74
C ILE A 61 5.22 16.97 -9.46
N LYS A 62 5.92 17.27 -8.37
CA LYS A 62 5.68 16.63 -7.06
C LYS A 62 4.26 16.89 -6.57
N ARG A 63 3.76 18.13 -6.67
CA ARG A 63 2.40 18.48 -6.27
C ARG A 63 1.35 17.74 -7.09
N GLU A 64 1.53 17.69 -8.40
CA GLU A 64 0.63 16.98 -9.30
C GLU A 64 0.60 15.47 -9.02
N CYS A 65 1.77 14.87 -8.82
CA CYS A 65 1.88 13.42 -8.59
C CYS A 65 1.53 13.01 -7.15
N ALA A 66 1.51 13.92 -6.17
CA ALA A 66 1.19 13.58 -4.78
C ALA A 66 -0.31 13.55 -4.48
N GLN A 67 -1.15 14.15 -5.35
CA GLN A 67 -2.58 14.27 -5.11
C GLN A 67 -3.29 12.92 -5.18
N GLY A 68 -4.09 12.61 -4.15
CA GLY A 68 -4.92 11.39 -4.11
C GLY A 68 -4.17 10.08 -3.88
N VAL A 69 -2.85 10.10 -3.69
CA VAL A 69 -2.03 8.88 -3.55
C VAL A 69 -2.02 8.35 -2.11
N ARG A 70 -2.16 9.23 -1.12
CA ARG A 70 -2.18 8.86 0.29
C ARG A 70 -3.60 8.53 0.73
N LEU A 71 -3.81 7.32 1.25
CA LEU A 71 -5.04 7.00 1.99
C LEU A 71 -4.90 7.46 3.44
N LEU A 72 -6.03 7.80 4.04
CA LEU A 72 -6.10 8.06 5.47
C LEU A 72 -5.63 6.81 6.24
N PRO A 73 -4.84 6.96 7.32
CA PRO A 73 -4.51 5.85 8.19
C PRO A 73 -5.78 5.13 8.64
N GLN A 74 -5.85 3.83 8.36
CA GLN A 74 -7.00 3.02 8.74
C GLN A 74 -6.95 2.74 10.24
N LEU A 75 -8.09 2.87 10.93
CA LEU A 75 -8.19 2.38 12.30
C LEU A 75 -8.02 0.86 12.29
N PRO A 76 -7.39 0.25 13.32
CA PRO A 76 -7.21 -1.21 13.36
C PRO A 76 -8.51 -2.00 13.13
N VAL A 77 -9.63 -1.54 13.70
CA VAL A 77 -10.96 -2.17 13.50
C VAL A 77 -11.46 -2.04 12.05
N ALA A 78 -11.17 -0.92 11.38
CA ALA A 78 -11.55 -0.73 9.99
C ALA A 78 -10.72 -1.61 9.07
N LEU A 79 -9.40 -1.73 9.36
CA LEU A 79 -8.54 -2.62 8.59
C LEU A 79 -8.97 -4.09 8.74
N GLU A 80 -9.36 -4.53 9.94
CA GLU A 80 -9.87 -5.89 10.15
C GLU A 80 -11.06 -6.22 9.24
N ALA A 81 -12.00 -5.27 9.06
CA ALA A 81 -13.10 -5.42 8.13
C ALA A 81 -12.60 -5.52 6.68
N VAL A 82 -11.65 -4.67 6.28
CA VAL A 82 -11.03 -4.74 4.94
C VAL A 82 -10.35 -6.08 4.71
N LEU A 83 -9.58 -6.59 5.68
CA LEU A 83 -8.87 -7.86 5.59
C LEU A 83 -9.81 -9.07 5.54
N ALA A 84 -11.05 -8.94 6.01
CA ALA A 84 -12.07 -9.99 5.88
C ALA A 84 -12.45 -10.24 4.40
N GLU A 85 -12.32 -9.23 3.54
CA GLU A 85 -12.61 -9.32 2.11
C GLU A 85 -11.39 -9.73 1.27
N LYS A 86 -10.18 -9.71 1.86
CA LYS A 86 -8.94 -10.04 1.16
C LYS A 86 -8.65 -11.53 1.16
N LYS A 87 -7.85 -11.96 0.19
CA LYS A 87 -7.38 -13.34 0.07
C LYS A 87 -5.99 -13.49 0.65
N PHE A 88 -5.79 -14.57 1.41
CA PHE A 88 -4.52 -14.96 1.99
C PHE A 88 -4.13 -16.33 1.47
N THR A 89 -2.87 -16.49 1.05
CA THR A 89 -2.35 -17.75 0.50
C THR A 89 -2.34 -18.86 1.55
N ASN A 90 -1.92 -18.57 2.79
CA ASN A 90 -1.96 -19.54 3.90
C ASN A 90 -3.27 -19.48 4.72
N GLY A 91 -4.33 -18.84 4.19
CA GLY A 91 -5.66 -18.90 4.77
C GLY A 91 -5.80 -18.33 6.19
N LYS A 92 -6.36 -19.14 7.10
CA LYS A 92 -6.96 -18.72 8.39
C LYS A 92 -5.99 -18.07 9.37
N ASP A 93 -4.69 -18.35 9.29
CA ASP A 93 -3.71 -17.93 10.29
C ASP A 93 -3.08 -16.57 9.96
N ASP A 94 -2.89 -16.27 8.67
CA ASP A 94 -2.28 -15.01 8.23
C ASP A 94 -3.18 -13.79 8.47
N ARG A 95 -4.50 -13.96 8.38
CA ARG A 95 -5.44 -12.85 8.59
C ARG A 95 -5.38 -12.29 10.02
N PRO A 96 -5.56 -13.09 11.09
CA PRO A 96 -5.43 -12.56 12.45
C PRO A 96 -4.02 -12.05 12.74
N LEU A 97 -2.98 -12.71 12.21
CA LEU A 97 -1.59 -12.25 12.36
C LEU A 97 -1.37 -10.86 11.75
N THR A 98 -1.77 -10.65 10.49
CA THR A 98 -1.60 -9.35 9.82
C THR A 98 -2.42 -8.23 10.48
N ALA A 99 -3.62 -8.54 10.97
CA ALA A 99 -4.43 -7.59 11.74
C ALA A 99 -3.74 -7.18 13.06
N GLN A 100 -3.20 -8.15 13.80
CA GLN A 100 -2.47 -7.90 15.04
C GLN A 100 -1.22 -7.06 14.79
N LEU A 101 -0.40 -7.43 13.79
CA LEU A 101 0.82 -6.69 13.49
C LEU A 101 0.54 -5.24 13.10
N TYR A 102 -0.49 -4.99 12.28
CA TYR A 102 -0.89 -3.63 11.94
C TYR A 102 -1.34 -2.84 13.18
N ARG A 103 -2.16 -3.45 14.04
CA ARG A 103 -2.65 -2.84 15.29
C ARG A 103 -1.49 -2.42 16.18
N ASP A 104 -0.51 -3.29 16.37
CA ASP A 104 0.66 -3.01 17.22
C ASP A 104 1.45 -1.82 16.68
N ALA A 105 1.68 -1.78 15.37
CA ALA A 105 2.37 -0.66 14.74
C ALA A 105 1.56 0.65 14.74
N PHE A 106 0.24 0.57 14.55
CA PHE A 106 -0.65 1.73 14.63
C PHE A 106 -0.56 2.36 16.02
N ASN A 107 -0.68 1.55 17.07
CA ASN A 107 -0.56 2.00 18.45
C ASN A 107 0.84 2.55 18.75
N SER A 108 1.89 1.87 18.27
CA SER A 108 3.27 2.32 18.41
C SER A 108 3.49 3.68 17.72
N GLN A 109 2.92 3.93 16.54
CA GLN A 109 3.08 5.21 15.86
C GLN A 109 2.24 6.32 16.49
N MET A 110 0.96 6.04 16.76
CA MET A 110 0.07 7.06 17.32
C MET A 110 0.47 7.47 18.73
N SER A 111 1.10 6.59 19.51
CA SER A 111 1.66 6.95 20.82
C SER A 111 2.89 7.86 20.75
N GLN A 112 3.61 7.88 19.62
CA GLN A 112 4.75 8.77 19.39
C GLN A 112 4.34 10.13 18.82
N ALA A 113 3.10 10.24 18.30
CA ALA A 113 2.61 11.48 17.70
C ALA A 113 2.37 12.55 18.77
N SER A 114 3.21 13.58 18.77
CA SER A 114 3.14 14.72 19.70
C SER A 114 2.57 16.00 19.08
N VAL A 115 2.47 16.05 17.75
CA VAL A 115 2.02 17.23 17.02
C VAL A 115 1.01 16.83 15.96
N LEU A 116 -0.17 17.44 16.01
CA LEU A 116 -1.19 17.34 14.97
C LEU A 116 -1.14 18.58 14.08
N ARG A 117 -0.87 18.39 12.79
CA ARG A 117 -0.87 19.47 11.78
C ARG A 117 -2.10 19.34 10.89
N TYR A 118 -2.96 20.35 10.89
CA TYR A 118 -4.18 20.38 10.07
C TYR A 118 -3.97 20.90 8.64
N ASN A 119 -2.76 21.36 8.31
CA ASN A 119 -2.45 21.83 6.96
C ASN A 119 -2.28 20.63 6.02
N ASN A 120 -2.89 20.68 4.83
CA ASN A 120 -2.76 19.67 3.77
C ASN A 120 -3.13 18.25 4.22
N LEU A 121 -4.25 18.09 4.93
CA LEU A 121 -4.77 16.79 5.40
C LEU A 121 -5.30 15.87 4.27
N GLY A 122 -5.27 16.34 3.02
CA GLY A 122 -5.68 15.65 1.81
C GLY A 122 -5.55 16.58 0.62
#